data_AF-A0ABD1R368-F1
#
_entry.id   AF-A0ABD1R368-F1
#
_cell.length_a   1.000
_cell.length_b   1.000
_cell.length_c   1.000
_cell.angle_alpha   90.00
_cell.angle_beta   90.00
_cell.angle_gamma   90.00
#
_symmetry.space_group_name_H-M   'P 1'
#
loop_
_entity.id
_entity.type
_entity.pdbx_description
1 polymer ?
#
loop_
_entity_poly.entity_id
_entity_poly.type
_entity_poly.pdbx_seq_one_letter_code
_entity_poly.pdbx_strand_id
1 'polypeptide(L)'
;MSRVISKSISLTPSLTCTHLRFLPFRTSSSTSSSPPQFPRMAAESSPSSSPSVASAIDFLSLCHRLKTTKREGWVRRQVENPESIADHMYRMGLMALISADIPDINRDKCMKMAIVHDIAEAIVGDITPSDGIPKHEKKSTRARSTGAHV
;
A
#
# COMPACT_ATOMS: atom_id res chain seq x y z
N MET A 1 4.55 60.05 14.36
CA MET A 1 3.33 59.51 15.03
C MET A 1 2.54 58.71 14.02
N SER A 2 2.74 57.38 13.94
CA SER A 2 1.89 56.48 13.14
C SER A 2 1.83 55.14 13.88
N ARG A 3 0.65 54.79 14.37
CA ARG A 3 0.38 53.60 15.19
C ARG A 3 0.21 52.38 14.27
N VAL A 4 1.03 51.34 14.46
CA VAL A 4 0.81 50.02 13.86
C VAL A 4 -0.01 49.20 14.84
N ILE A 5 -1.23 48.83 14.44
CA ILE A 5 -2.17 48.05 15.24
C ILE A 5 -1.78 46.57 15.17
N SER A 6 -1.30 46.06 16.29
CA SER A 6 -1.15 44.63 16.57
C SER A 6 -2.51 43.95 16.63
N LYS A 7 -2.72 42.87 15.86
CA LYS A 7 -3.81 41.92 16.07
C LYS A 7 -3.20 40.58 16.47
N SER A 8 -3.07 40.37 17.77
CA SER A 8 -2.80 39.07 18.37
C SER A 8 -4.02 38.17 18.20
N ILE A 9 -3.88 37.09 17.42
CA ILE A 9 -4.87 36.03 17.31
C ILE A 9 -4.51 34.98 18.36
N SER A 10 -5.25 34.95 19.47
CA SER A 10 -5.13 33.91 20.49
C SER A 10 -5.93 32.68 20.07
N LEU A 11 -5.25 31.62 19.61
CA LEU A 11 -5.84 30.28 19.49
C LEU A 11 -5.73 29.57 20.84
N THR A 12 -6.86 29.29 21.47
CA THR A 12 -6.95 28.34 22.58
C THR A 12 -7.36 26.98 22.04
N PRO A 13 -6.63 25.89 22.32
CA PRO A 13 -7.11 24.55 22.04
C PRO A 13 -7.88 24.04 23.27
N SER A 14 -9.22 23.97 23.17
CA SER A 14 -10.02 23.16 24.08
C SER A 14 -10.37 21.86 23.36
N LEU A 15 -9.65 20.79 23.69
CA LEU A 15 -9.98 19.43 23.27
C LEU A 15 -10.13 18.58 24.52
N THR A 16 -11.32 18.59 25.10
CA THR A 16 -11.74 17.57 26.07
C THR A 16 -12.15 16.32 25.30
N CYS A 17 -11.26 15.33 25.24
CA CYS A 17 -11.54 13.98 24.78
C CYS A 17 -12.16 13.18 25.92
N THR A 18 -13.49 13.20 26.03
CA THR A 18 -14.26 12.39 26.98
C THR A 18 -15.35 11.64 26.25
N HIS A 19 -15.01 10.50 25.64
CA HIS A 19 -15.89 9.31 25.56
C HIS A 19 -15.25 8.20 24.71
N LEU A 20 -14.44 7.35 25.33
CA LEU A 20 -14.21 5.99 24.87
C LEU A 20 -15.02 5.08 25.78
N ARG A 21 -16.31 4.92 25.49
CA ARG A 21 -17.12 3.84 26.08
C ARG A 21 -17.07 2.64 25.14
N PHE A 22 -16.28 1.66 25.55
CA PHE A 22 -16.30 0.30 25.01
C PHE A 22 -17.67 -0.33 25.34
N LEU A 23 -18.51 -0.58 24.33
CA LEU A 23 -19.72 -1.39 24.51
C LEU A 23 -19.35 -2.87 24.33
N PRO A 24 -19.76 -3.77 25.24
CA PRO A 24 -19.48 -5.19 25.10
C PRO A 24 -20.33 -5.81 23.98
N PHE A 25 -19.68 -6.61 23.14
CA PHE A 25 -20.27 -7.41 22.08
C PHE A 25 -21.22 -8.46 22.68
N ARG A 26 -22.53 -8.31 22.41
CA ARG A 26 -23.57 -9.23 22.86
C ARG A 26 -23.62 -10.43 21.92
N THR A 27 -23.28 -11.62 22.41
CA THR A 27 -23.45 -12.87 21.67
C THR A 27 -24.93 -13.27 21.71
N SER A 28 -25.55 -13.40 20.53
CA SER A 28 -26.85 -14.04 20.37
C SER A 28 -26.68 -15.39 19.69
N SER A 29 -26.94 -16.44 20.45
CA SER A 29 -26.99 -17.83 20.00
C SER A 29 -28.40 -18.20 19.56
N SER A 30 -28.54 -18.54 18.27
CA SER A 30 -29.67 -19.25 17.65
C SER A 30 -29.22 -19.57 16.22
N THR A 31 -29.42 -20.72 15.59
CA THR A 31 -30.14 -21.97 15.86
C THR A 31 -29.65 -22.92 14.76
N SER A 32 -29.55 -24.21 15.07
CA SER A 32 -29.17 -25.29 14.17
C SER A 32 -30.14 -25.43 12.98
N SER A 33 -29.62 -25.41 11.75
CA SER A 33 -30.23 -26.15 10.62
C SER A 33 -29.14 -26.49 9.59
N SER A 34 -29.04 -27.78 9.28
CA SER A 34 -28.00 -28.38 8.42
C SER A 34 -28.16 -28.00 6.94
N PRO A 35 -27.08 -27.82 6.17
CA PRO A 35 -27.18 -27.58 4.72
C PRO A 35 -27.27 -28.91 3.93
N PRO A 36 -27.79 -28.88 2.69
CA PRO A 36 -27.92 -30.06 1.83
C PRO A 36 -26.55 -30.48 1.28
N GLN A 37 -26.32 -31.78 1.18
CA GLN A 37 -25.07 -32.37 0.67
C GLN A 37 -25.03 -32.29 -0.86
N PHE A 38 -24.02 -31.60 -1.39
CA PHE A 38 -23.66 -31.65 -2.81
C PHE A 38 -22.69 -32.82 -3.08
N PRO A 39 -22.70 -33.43 -4.29
CA PRO A 39 -21.84 -34.57 -4.60
C PRO A 39 -20.37 -34.16 -4.52
N ARG A 40 -19.61 -34.92 -3.73
CA ARG A 40 -18.16 -34.78 -3.53
C ARG A 40 -17.42 -35.15 -4.81
N MET A 41 -17.21 -34.17 -5.70
CA MET A 41 -16.21 -34.30 -6.75
C MET A 41 -14.82 -34.25 -6.11
N ALA A 42 -13.97 -35.18 -6.55
CA ALA A 42 -12.66 -35.46 -5.99
C ALA A 42 -11.83 -34.18 -5.84
N ALA A 43 -11.34 -33.94 -4.62
CA ALA A 43 -10.33 -32.96 -4.35
C ALA A 43 -9.03 -33.43 -5.02
N GLU A 44 -8.74 -32.91 -6.21
CA GLU A 44 -7.40 -32.94 -6.75
C GLU A 44 -6.48 -32.20 -5.77
N SER A 45 -5.44 -32.89 -5.34
CA SER A 45 -4.39 -32.40 -4.47
C SER A 45 -3.67 -31.24 -5.16
N SER A 46 -4.12 -30.02 -4.88
CA SER A 46 -3.39 -28.81 -5.23
C SER A 46 -2.13 -28.77 -4.39
N PRO A 47 -0.92 -28.56 -4.97
CA PRO A 47 0.30 -28.57 -4.20
C PRO A 47 0.31 -27.36 -3.27
N SER A 48 0.06 -27.59 -1.98
CA SER A 48 0.29 -26.62 -0.92
C SER A 48 1.79 -26.47 -0.68
N SER A 49 2.56 -26.02 -1.68
CA SER A 49 3.98 -25.73 -1.48
C SER A 49 4.10 -24.38 -0.80
N SER A 50 4.22 -24.38 0.53
CA SER A 50 4.68 -23.21 1.27
C SER A 50 5.98 -22.70 0.65
N PRO A 51 6.17 -21.38 0.47
CA PRO A 51 7.41 -20.85 -0.09
C PRO A 51 8.60 -21.32 0.76
N SER A 52 9.65 -21.80 0.09
CA SER A 52 10.89 -22.15 0.78
C SER A 52 11.53 -20.89 1.36
N VAL A 53 12.29 -21.03 2.44
CA VAL A 53 13.05 -19.91 3.03
C VAL A 53 13.93 -19.22 1.98
N ALA A 54 14.54 -20.00 1.08
CA ALA A 54 15.33 -19.47 -0.03
C ALA A 54 14.50 -18.55 -0.94
N SER A 55 13.32 -19.00 -1.39
CA SER A 55 12.45 -18.18 -2.25
C SER A 55 11.96 -16.89 -1.57
N ALA A 56 11.75 -16.92 -0.25
CA ALA A 56 11.42 -15.73 0.52
C ALA A 56 12.59 -14.75 0.61
N ILE A 57 13.82 -15.24 0.81
CA ILE A 57 15.04 -14.42 0.79
C ILE A 57 15.25 -13.79 -0.58
N ASP A 58 15.04 -14.54 -1.66
CA ASP A 58 15.15 -14.02 -3.03
C ASP A 58 14.15 -12.90 -3.28
N PHE A 59 12.90 -13.08 -2.87
CA PHE A 59 11.86 -12.07 -2.97
C PHE A 59 12.18 -10.81 -2.15
N LEU A 60 12.66 -10.96 -0.92
CA LEU A 60 13.07 -9.82 -0.08
C LEU A 60 14.30 -9.10 -0.66
N SER A 61 15.22 -9.85 -1.27
CA SER A 61 16.38 -9.30 -1.98
C SER A 61 15.96 -8.51 -3.21
N LEU A 62 14.96 -8.99 -3.96
CA LEU A 62 14.33 -8.22 -5.04
C LEU A 62 13.72 -6.91 -4.51
N CYS A 63 12.95 -6.98 -3.42
CA CYS A 63 12.34 -5.81 -2.79
C CYS A 63 13.38 -4.78 -2.29
N HIS A 64 14.60 -5.21 -1.94
CA HIS A 64 15.69 -4.29 -1.58
C HIS A 64 15.91 -3.25 -2.67
N ARG A 65 15.85 -3.63 -3.96
CA ARG A 65 16.11 -2.72 -5.09
C ARG A 65 15.25 -1.45 -5.03
N LEU A 66 14.05 -1.52 -4.46
CA LEU A 66 13.16 -0.37 -4.28
C LEU A 66 13.74 0.72 -3.36
N LYS A 67 14.68 0.37 -2.46
CA LYS A 67 15.40 1.33 -1.60
C LYS A 67 16.50 2.08 -2.35
N THR A 68 17.08 1.47 -3.39
CA THR A 68 18.17 2.06 -4.17
C THR A 68 17.67 2.72 -5.46
N THR A 69 16.51 2.31 -5.97
CA THR A 69 15.84 2.98 -7.10
C THR A 69 15.23 4.30 -6.67
N LYS A 70 15.70 5.39 -7.27
CA LYS A 70 15.18 6.74 -7.06
C LYS A 70 13.94 6.98 -7.89
N ARG A 71 13.06 7.84 -7.39
CA ARG A 71 11.88 8.29 -8.13
C ARG A 71 12.30 9.16 -9.31
N GLU A 72 12.10 8.67 -10.52
CA GLU A 72 12.62 9.22 -11.78
C GLU A 72 12.09 10.63 -12.06
N GLY A 73 10.86 10.92 -11.61
CA GLY A 73 10.28 12.25 -11.69
C GLY A 73 11.10 13.33 -10.98
N TRP A 74 11.73 13.00 -9.83
CA TRP A 74 12.58 13.94 -9.08
C TRP A 74 13.98 14.03 -9.67
N VAL A 75 14.54 12.90 -10.12
CA VAL A 75 15.84 12.84 -10.79
C VAL A 75 15.86 13.78 -12.00
N ARG A 76 14.82 13.74 -12.84
CA ARG A 76 14.72 14.59 -14.05
C ARG A 76 14.57 16.08 -13.76
N ARG A 77 14.02 16.41 -12.59
CA ARG A 77 13.94 17.79 -12.09
C ARG A 77 15.20 18.23 -11.36
N GLN A 78 16.26 17.42 -11.39
CA GLN A 78 17.56 17.72 -10.75
C GLN A 78 17.42 18.01 -9.25
N VAL A 79 16.49 17.34 -8.57
CA VAL A 79 16.37 17.42 -7.11
C VAL A 79 17.53 16.66 -6.49
N GLU A 80 18.27 17.31 -5.58
CA GLU A 80 19.32 16.65 -4.82
C GLU A 80 18.73 15.61 -3.86
N ASN A 81 19.39 14.45 -3.75
CA ASN A 81 19.00 13.35 -2.87
C ASN A 81 17.51 12.98 -2.95
N PRO A 82 17.00 12.59 -4.14
CA PRO A 82 15.59 12.26 -4.31
C PRO A 82 15.18 11.06 -3.47
N GLU A 83 13.89 10.99 -3.12
CA GLU A 83 13.32 9.84 -2.41
C GLU A 83 13.43 8.54 -3.24
N SER A 84 13.55 7.41 -2.56
CA SER A 84 13.46 6.09 -3.19
C SER A 84 12.00 5.67 -3.38
N ILE A 85 11.76 4.65 -4.20
CA ILE A 85 10.43 4.05 -4.36
C ILE A 85 9.95 3.46 -3.01
N ALA A 86 10.86 2.88 -2.23
CA ALA A 86 10.53 2.38 -0.88
C ALA A 86 10.07 3.51 0.07
N ASP A 87 10.73 4.68 0.04
CA ASP A 87 10.33 5.85 0.84
C ASP A 87 8.92 6.32 0.47
N HIS A 88 8.62 6.34 -0.83
CA HIS A 88 7.31 6.70 -1.37
C HIS A 88 6.21 5.76 -0.85
N MET A 89 6.40 4.45 -1.01
CA MET A 89 5.42 3.44 -0.55
C MET A 89 5.25 3.45 0.97
N TYR A 90 6.33 3.65 1.74
CA TYR A 90 6.28 3.76 3.19
C TYR A 90 5.38 4.92 3.63
N ARG A 91 5.57 6.11 3.05
CA ARG A 91 4.74 7.28 3.37
C ARG A 91 3.29 7.08 2.95
N MET A 92 3.02 6.42 1.82
CA MET A 92 1.65 6.09 1.41
C MET A 92 0.97 5.10 2.37
N GLY A 93 1.69 4.09 2.84
CA GLY A 93 1.19 3.15 3.85
C GLY A 93 0.84 3.87 5.15
N LEU A 94 1.67 4.82 5.59
CA LEU A 94 1.40 5.64 6.76
C LEU A 94 0.19 6.56 6.56
N MET A 95 0.05 7.17 5.38
CA MET A 95 -1.13 7.97 5.03
C MET A 95 -2.41 7.14 5.08
N ALA A 96 -2.38 5.90 4.58
CA ALA A 96 -3.51 4.99 4.67
C ALA A 96 -3.83 4.65 6.14
N LEU A 97 -2.82 4.39 6.96
CA LEU A 97 -2.97 4.05 8.38
C LEU A 97 -3.64 5.18 9.20
N ILE A 98 -3.22 6.44 8.99
CA ILE A 98 -3.74 7.59 9.74
C ILE A 98 -5.00 8.22 9.14
N SER A 99 -5.44 7.73 7.97
CA SER A 99 -6.63 8.24 7.31
C SER A 99 -7.87 7.99 8.18
N ALA A 100 -8.80 8.95 8.14
CA ALA A 100 -10.11 8.77 8.75
C ALA A 100 -10.85 7.61 8.08
N ASP A 101 -11.75 6.96 8.81
CA ASP A 101 -12.56 5.91 8.23
C ASP A 101 -13.52 6.51 7.19
N ILE A 102 -13.42 6.01 5.96
CA ILE A 102 -14.29 6.39 4.86
C ILE A 102 -15.29 5.27 4.64
N PRO A 103 -16.61 5.55 4.56
CA PRO A 103 -17.62 4.54 4.25
C PRO A 103 -17.23 3.73 3.00
N ASP A 104 -17.44 2.41 3.06
CA ASP A 104 -17.16 1.47 1.98
C ASP A 104 -15.68 1.31 1.57
N ILE A 105 -14.73 1.90 2.31
CA ILE A 105 -13.29 1.75 2.08
C ILE A 105 -12.64 0.92 3.20
N ASN A 106 -11.99 -0.17 2.83
CA ASN A 106 -11.20 -0.98 3.76
C ASN A 106 -9.77 -0.44 3.88
N ARG A 107 -9.46 0.19 5.01
CA ARG A 107 -8.13 0.77 5.30
C ARG A 107 -6.99 -0.24 5.26
N ASP A 108 -7.18 -1.44 5.80
CA ASP A 108 -6.14 -2.49 5.80
C ASP A 108 -5.80 -2.93 4.38
N LYS A 109 -6.81 -3.01 3.51
CA LYS A 109 -6.62 -3.29 2.09
C LYS A 109 -5.84 -2.14 1.42
N CYS A 110 -6.16 -0.89 1.72
CA CYS A 110 -5.42 0.27 1.20
C CYS A 110 -3.95 0.24 1.64
N MET A 111 -3.66 -0.07 2.90
CA MET A 111 -2.29 -0.22 3.40
C MET A 111 -1.53 -1.33 2.67
N LYS A 112 -2.15 -2.52 2.53
CA LYS A 112 -1.55 -3.65 1.79
C LYS A 112 -1.27 -3.28 0.34
N MET A 113 -2.21 -2.61 -0.33
CA MET A 113 -2.04 -2.12 -1.69
C MET A 113 -0.89 -1.11 -1.80
N ALA A 114 -0.80 -0.16 -0.87
CA ALA A 114 0.27 0.84 -0.86
C ALA A 114 1.67 0.19 -0.79
N ILE A 115 1.82 -0.89 -0.02
CA ILE A 115 3.10 -1.61 0.12
C ILE A 115 3.48 -2.39 -1.16
N VAL A 116 2.51 -2.86 -1.95
CA VAL A 116 2.80 -3.75 -3.10
C VAL A 116 2.71 -3.08 -4.46
N HIS A 117 2.07 -1.91 -4.57
CA HIS A 117 1.67 -1.36 -5.87
C HIS A 117 2.83 -1.08 -6.85
N ASP A 118 4.00 -0.72 -6.33
CA ASP A 118 5.20 -0.40 -7.11
C ASP A 118 6.31 -1.46 -6.99
N ILE A 119 6.02 -2.67 -6.46
CA ILE A 119 7.04 -3.75 -6.38
C ILE A 119 7.59 -4.12 -7.77
N ALA A 120 6.77 -4.04 -8.82
CA ALA A 120 7.21 -4.31 -10.20
C ALA A 120 8.32 -3.35 -10.67
N GLU A 121 8.40 -2.15 -10.09
CA GLU A 121 9.43 -1.16 -10.41
C GLU A 121 10.81 -1.59 -9.88
N ALA A 122 10.86 -2.57 -8.97
CA ALA A 122 12.12 -3.24 -8.61
C ALA A 122 12.79 -3.87 -9.83
N ILE A 123 12.03 -4.36 -10.80
CA ILE A 123 12.55 -5.00 -12.02
C ILE A 123 12.61 -4.00 -13.18
N VAL A 124 11.52 -3.26 -13.39
CA VAL A 124 11.29 -2.41 -14.58
C VAL A 124 11.95 -1.03 -14.45
N GLY A 125 12.14 -0.54 -13.22
CA GLY A 125 12.40 0.88 -12.94
C GLY A 125 11.13 1.74 -12.88
N ASP A 126 11.27 2.97 -12.41
CA ASP A 126 10.19 3.97 -12.27
C ASP A 126 9.89 4.66 -13.62
N ILE A 127 8.89 4.16 -14.35
CA ILE A 127 8.52 4.70 -15.67
C ILE A 127 7.64 5.95 -15.51
N THR A 128 8.16 7.08 -15.98
CA THR A 128 7.48 8.37 -16.00
C THR A 128 6.76 8.63 -17.34
N PRO A 129 5.84 9.62 -17.39
CA PRO A 129 5.18 9.99 -18.64
C PRO A 129 6.13 10.46 -19.76
N SER A 130 7.32 10.95 -19.42
CA SER A 130 8.29 11.45 -20.40
C SER A 130 9.07 10.34 -21.11
N ASP A 131 8.90 9.08 -20.72
CA ASP A 131 9.61 7.93 -21.31
C ASP A 131 9.03 7.49 -22.67
N GLY A 132 8.01 8.19 -23.18
CA GLY A 132 7.46 7.95 -24.52
C GLY A 132 6.75 6.61 -24.69
N ILE A 133 6.59 5.82 -23.61
CA ILE A 133 5.93 4.52 -23.66
C ILE A 133 4.41 4.72 -23.84
N PRO A 134 3.81 4.25 -24.96
CA PRO A 134 2.37 4.30 -25.18
C PRO A 134 1.60 3.60 -24.05
N LYS A 135 0.42 4.12 -23.68
CA LYS A 135 -0.38 3.58 -22.56
C LYS A 135 -0.67 2.07 -22.65
N HIS A 136 -0.78 1.53 -23.87
CA HIS A 136 -1.03 0.11 -24.11
C HIS A 136 0.21 -0.76 -23.90
N GLU A 137 1.40 -0.25 -24.22
CA GLU A 137 2.68 -0.95 -24.01
C GLU A 137 3.16 -0.89 -22.56
N LYS A 138 2.83 0.15 -21.79
CA LYS A 138 3.25 0.26 -20.38
C LYS A 138 2.86 -0.98 -19.53
N LYS A 139 1.70 -1.56 -19.81
CA LYS A 139 1.24 -2.80 -19.16
C LYS A 139 2.03 -4.03 -19.65
N SER A 140 2.33 -4.08 -20.95
CA SER A 140 3.09 -5.18 -21.56
C SER A 140 4.56 -5.18 -21.11
N THR A 141 5.22 -4.00 -21.03
CA THR A 141 6.59 -3.88 -20.53
C THR A 141 6.69 -4.33 -19.07
N ARG A 142 5.73 -3.96 -18.22
CA ARG A 142 5.65 -4.45 -16.83
C ARG A 142 5.46 -5.98 -16.72
N ALA A 143 4.82 -6.61 -17.72
CA ALA A 143 4.58 -8.06 -17.74
C ALA A 143 5.70 -8.86 -18.43
N ARG A 144 6.45 -8.23 -19.36
CA ARG A 144 7.51 -8.88 -20.14
C ARG A 144 8.83 -8.96 -19.38
N SER A 145 9.14 -7.95 -18.57
CA SER A 145 10.32 -7.94 -17.71
C SER A 145 10.28 -9.01 -16.61
N THR A 146 9.09 -9.45 -16.21
CA THR A 146 8.89 -10.51 -15.21
C THR A 146 9.17 -11.92 -15.75
N GLY A 147 9.25 -12.11 -17.07
CA GLY A 147 9.49 -13.41 -17.70
C GLY A 147 10.94 -13.67 -18.15
N ALA A 148 11.86 -12.70 -18.01
CA ALA A 148 13.22 -12.81 -18.55
C ALA A 148 14.29 -13.22 -17.51
N HIS A 149 13.91 -13.43 -16.24
CA HIS A 149 14.84 -13.67 -15.13
C HIS A 149 14.44 -14.85 -14.22
N VAL A 150 13.60 -15.77 -14.70
CA VAL A 150 13.30 -17.04 -14.02
C VAL A 150 13.83 -18.19 -14.86
#